data_AF-A0A7X1MDG2-F1
#
_entry.id   AF-A0A7X1MDG2-F1
#
_cell.length_a   1.000
_cell.length_b   1.000
_cell.length_c   1.000
_cell.angle_alpha   90.00
_cell.angle_beta   90.00
_cell.angle_gamma   90.00
#
_symmetry.space_group_name_H-M   'P 1'
#
loop_
_entity.id
_entity.type
_entity.pdbx_description
1 polymer ?
#
loop_
_entity_poly.entity_id
_entity_poly.type
_entity_poly.pdbx_seq_one_letter_code
_entity_poly.pdbx_strand_id
1 'polypeptide(L)'
;MADTPRSRPVTVDGQELVAVSAEDFARLLASRRQLGGQSARIRVLLANVEELHRALDDVDTALAEVGAVHDCAGDGCAVCAAIDGVLERVRVARGRGGGGQRRR
;
A
#
# COMPACT_ATOMS: atom_id res chain seq x y z
N MET A 1 2.63 -24.82 -9.20
CA MET A 1 4.02 -24.36 -8.97
C MET A 1 4.65 -24.19 -10.33
N ALA A 2 5.21 -23.02 -10.64
CA ALA A 2 5.86 -22.82 -11.93
C ALA A 2 7.09 -23.74 -12.00
N ASP A 3 7.19 -24.53 -13.06
CA ASP A 3 8.34 -25.39 -13.31
C ASP A 3 9.58 -24.50 -13.50
N THR A 4 10.66 -24.83 -12.79
CA THR A 4 11.89 -24.03 -12.82
C THR A 4 12.53 -24.20 -14.20
N PRO A 5 12.77 -23.10 -14.95
CA PRO A 5 13.34 -23.22 -16.29
C PRO A 5 14.73 -23.86 -16.23
N ARG A 6 15.00 -24.76 -17.17
CA ARG A 6 16.29 -25.44 -17.23
C ARG A 6 17.30 -24.44 -17.78
N SER A 7 18.27 -24.09 -16.96
CA SER A 7 19.30 -23.11 -17.30
C SER A 7 20.68 -23.73 -17.17
N ARG A 8 21.61 -23.29 -18.03
CA ARG A 8 23.02 -23.67 -17.94
C ARG A 8 23.91 -22.42 -18.06
N PRO A 9 24.84 -22.19 -17.13
CA PRO A 9 25.83 -21.13 -17.30
C PRO A 9 26.73 -21.44 -18.51
N VAL A 10 27.05 -20.41 -19.29
CA VAL A 10 27.93 -20.48 -20.45
C VAL A 10 28.76 -19.21 -20.52
N THR A 11 29.95 -19.30 -21.10
CA THR A 11 30.79 -18.12 -21.38
C THR A 11 30.82 -17.90 -22.88
N VAL A 12 30.51 -16.68 -23.32
CA VAL A 12 30.54 -16.27 -24.73
C VAL A 12 31.39 -15.00 -24.81
N ASP A 13 32.46 -15.02 -25.59
CA ASP A 13 33.39 -13.89 -25.75
C ASP A 13 33.92 -13.33 -24.41
N GLY A 14 34.15 -14.20 -23.43
CA GLY A 14 34.59 -13.84 -22.09
C GLY A 14 33.49 -13.29 -21.17
N GLN A 15 32.24 -13.19 -21.64
CA GLN A 15 31.09 -12.80 -20.82
C GLN A 15 30.34 -14.03 -20.30
N GLU A 16 30.04 -14.06 -19.00
CA GLU A 16 29.17 -15.07 -18.41
C GLU A 16 27.71 -14.80 -18.77
N LEU A 17 27.06 -15.81 -19.33
CA LEU A 17 25.67 -15.80 -19.76
C LEU A 17 24.96 -17.05 -19.26
N VAL A 18 23.64 -17.05 -19.35
CA VAL A 18 22.79 -18.19 -19.00
C VAL A 18 22.02 -18.63 -20.23
N ALA A 19 22.30 -19.85 -20.69
CA ALA A 19 21.56 -20.47 -21.78
C ALA A 19 20.26 -21.08 -21.24
N VAL A 20 19.16 -20.79 -21.93
CA VAL A 20 17.82 -21.34 -21.69
C VAL A 20 17.20 -21.75 -23.02
N SER A 21 16.21 -22.64 -23.00
CA SER A 21 15.45 -22.96 -24.22
C SER A 21 14.65 -21.72 -24.67
N ALA A 22 14.34 -21.64 -25.98
CA ALA A 22 13.52 -20.55 -26.51
C ALA A 22 12.11 -20.52 -25.85
N GLU A 23 11.57 -21.69 -25.54
CA GLU A 23 10.27 -21.82 -24.86
C GLU A 23 10.35 -21.30 -23.42
N ASP A 24 11.39 -21.69 -22.67
CA ASP A 24 11.64 -21.23 -21.30
C ASP A 24 11.84 -19.71 -21.27
N PHE A 25 12.57 -19.15 -22.24
CA PHE A 25 12.74 -17.71 -22.38
C PHE A 25 11.40 -16.99 -22.64
N ALA A 26 10.56 -17.52 -23.54
CA ALA A 26 9.25 -16.94 -23.81
C ALA A 26 8.34 -16.96 -22.57
N ARG A 27 8.34 -18.06 -21.79
CA ARG A 27 7.60 -18.16 -20.52
C ARG A 27 8.13 -17.17 -19.48
N LEU A 28 9.44 -17.04 -19.34
CA LEU A 28 10.07 -16.06 -18.45
C LEU A 28 9.70 -14.63 -18.82
N LEU A 29 9.70 -14.30 -20.12
CA LEU A 29 9.33 -12.98 -20.61
C LEU A 29 7.84 -12.68 -20.33
N ALA A 30 6.95 -13.66 -20.54
CA ALA A 30 5.53 -13.52 -20.21
C ALA A 30 5.32 -13.33 -18.70
N SER A 31 5.98 -14.13 -17.88
CA SER A 31 5.95 -14.01 -16.41
C SER A 31 6.45 -12.64 -15.95
N ARG A 32 7.58 -12.16 -16.49
CA ARG A 32 8.11 -10.82 -16.22
C ARG A 32 7.09 -9.72 -16.52
N ARG A 33 6.36 -9.81 -17.64
CA ARG A 33 5.30 -8.83 -17.99
C ARG A 33 4.14 -8.88 -17.00
N GLN A 34 3.69 -10.07 -16.63
CA GLN A 34 2.62 -10.24 -15.65
C GLN A 34 3.02 -9.66 -14.30
N LEU A 35 4.21 -10.01 -13.80
CA LEU A 35 4.76 -9.45 -12.56
C LEU A 35 4.89 -7.93 -12.65
N GLY A 36 5.42 -7.40 -13.76
CA GLY A 36 5.51 -5.96 -13.98
C GLY A 36 4.14 -5.25 -13.92
N GLY A 37 3.11 -5.84 -14.53
CA GLY A 37 1.74 -5.34 -14.45
C GLY A 37 1.16 -5.38 -13.03
N GLN A 38 1.38 -6.47 -12.30
CA GLN A 38 0.94 -6.59 -10.91
C GLN A 38 1.67 -5.60 -9.99
N SER A 39 2.98 -5.44 -10.14
CA SER A 39 3.76 -4.46 -9.38
C SER A 39 3.33 -3.02 -9.69
N ALA A 40 2.93 -2.71 -10.92
CA ALA A 40 2.36 -1.40 -11.25
C ALA A 40 1.02 -1.16 -10.51
N ARG A 41 0.13 -2.16 -10.48
CA ARG A 41 -1.15 -2.08 -9.75
C ARG A 41 -0.94 -1.91 -8.25
N ILE A 42 -0.02 -2.67 -7.65
CA ILE A 42 0.31 -2.55 -6.22
C ILE A 42 0.81 -1.14 -5.90
N ARG A 43 1.67 -0.55 -6.75
CA ARG A 43 2.15 0.83 -6.56
C ARG A 43 1.01 1.85 -6.57
N VAL A 44 0.06 1.72 -7.49
CA VAL A 44 -1.14 2.60 -7.54
C VAL A 44 -1.99 2.41 -6.29
N LEU A 45 -2.23 1.18 -5.85
CA LEU A 45 -3.01 0.91 -4.64
C LEU A 45 -2.34 1.49 -3.39
N LEU A 46 -1.02 1.38 -3.27
CA LEU A 46 -0.27 1.98 -2.16
C LEU A 46 -0.39 3.51 -2.18
N ALA A 47 -0.23 4.14 -3.35
CA ALA A 47 -0.39 5.58 -3.49
C ALA A 47 -1.80 6.05 -3.08
N ASN A 48 -2.85 5.30 -3.47
CA ASN A 48 -4.23 5.59 -3.09
C ASN A 48 -4.46 5.44 -1.57
N VAL A 49 -3.84 4.45 -0.93
CA VAL A 49 -3.92 4.28 0.53
C VAL A 49 -3.23 5.43 1.24
N GLU A 50 -2.07 5.87 0.77
CA GLU A 50 -1.37 7.04 1.32
C GLU A 50 -2.18 8.33 1.16
N GLU A 51 -2.84 8.50 0.01
CA GLU A 51 -3.73 9.64 -0.23
C GLU A 51 -4.96 9.61 0.69
N LEU A 52 -5.56 8.44 0.89
CA LEU A 52 -6.68 8.28 1.82
C LEU A 52 -6.26 8.59 3.26
N HIS A 53 -5.07 8.16 3.69
CA HIS A 53 -4.55 8.51 5.01
C HIS A 53 -4.36 10.02 5.17
N ARG A 54 -3.82 10.71 4.16
CA ARG A 54 -3.70 12.18 4.18
C ARG A 54 -5.05 12.87 4.29
N ALA A 55 -6.04 12.43 3.51
CA ALA A 55 -7.39 12.99 3.59
C ALA A 55 -8.03 12.77 4.98
N LEU A 56 -7.76 11.63 5.62
CA LEU A 56 -8.20 11.38 7.00
C LEU A 56 -7.49 12.30 8.00
N ASP A 57 -6.22 12.63 7.79
CA ASP A 57 -5.46 13.63 8.58
C ASP A 57 -6.04 15.04 8.47
N ASP A 58 -6.46 15.44 7.27
CA ASP A 58 -7.12 16.72 7.06
C ASP A 58 -8.47 16.79 7.78
N VAL A 59 -9.27 15.72 7.72
CA VAL A 59 -10.56 15.63 8.42
C VAL A 59 -10.39 15.67 9.94
N ASP A 60 -9.41 14.94 10.48
CA ASP A 60 -9.08 14.91 11.91
C ASP A 60 -8.71 16.31 12.41
N THR A 61 -7.90 17.04 11.62
CA THR A 61 -7.47 18.41 11.91
C THR A 61 -8.65 19.38 11.87
N ALA A 62 -9.46 19.34 10.80
CA ALA A 62 -10.63 20.22 10.65
C ALA A 62 -11.65 20.00 11.79
N LEU A 63 -11.86 18.75 12.21
CA LEU A 63 -12.75 18.44 13.31
C LEU A 63 -12.22 18.90 14.66
N ALA A 64 -10.89 18.80 14.89
CA ALA A 64 -10.26 19.35 16.08
C ALA A 64 -10.41 20.89 16.15
N GLU A 65 -10.26 21.58 15.02
CA GLU A 65 -10.49 23.04 14.93
C GLU A 65 -11.94 23.41 15.24
N VAL A 66 -12.90 22.67 14.67
CA VAL A 66 -14.34 22.87 14.97
C VAL A 66 -14.60 22.64 16.47
N GLY A 67 -14.06 21.57 17.05
CA GLY A 67 -14.20 21.30 18.48
C GLY A 67 -13.61 22.41 19.37
N ALA A 68 -12.48 23.00 18.97
CA ALA A 68 -11.82 24.06 19.72
C ALA A 68 -12.58 25.39 19.71
N VAL A 69 -13.29 25.70 18.63
CA VAL A 69 -14.10 26.94 18.50
C VAL A 69 -15.53 26.73 19.00
N HIS A 70 -15.98 25.49 19.14
CA HIS A 70 -17.33 25.18 19.56
C HIS A 70 -17.53 25.48 21.06
N ASP A 71 -18.22 26.59 21.33
CA ASP A 71 -18.65 26.96 22.68
C ASP A 71 -19.82 26.07 23.11
N CYS A 72 -19.58 25.16 24.06
CA CYS A 72 -20.59 24.23 24.57
C CYS A 72 -20.76 24.35 26.08
N ALA A 73 -22.00 24.22 26.55
CA ALA A 73 -22.39 24.43 27.94
C ALA A 73 -22.03 23.28 28.90
N GLY A 74 -21.06 22.42 28.55
CA GLY A 74 -20.57 21.31 29.38
C GLY A 74 -20.97 19.90 28.91
N ASP A 75 -20.85 18.95 29.83
CA ASP A 75 -21.00 17.50 29.58
C ASP A 75 -22.37 17.16 28.96
N GLY A 76 -22.35 16.58 27.76
CA GLY A 76 -23.55 16.17 27.03
C GLY A 76 -23.81 16.91 25.71
N CYS A 77 -22.90 17.77 25.25
CA CYS A 77 -23.03 18.38 23.93
C CYS A 77 -23.03 17.33 22.80
N ALA A 78 -24.12 17.27 22.04
CA ALA A 78 -24.27 16.33 20.92
C ALA A 78 -23.24 16.57 19.79
N VAL A 79 -22.78 17.81 19.61
CA VAL A 79 -21.76 18.17 18.60
C VAL A 79 -20.39 17.65 19.02
N CYS A 80 -19.98 17.86 20.27
CA CYS A 80 -18.72 17.31 20.80
C CYS A 80 -18.71 15.78 20.74
N ALA A 81 -19.80 15.13 21.15
CA ALA A 81 -19.92 13.67 21.07
C ALA A 81 -19.83 13.13 19.64
N ALA A 82 -20.39 13.85 18.66
CA ALA A 82 -20.29 13.49 17.25
C ALA A 82 -18.87 13.68 16.71
N ILE A 83 -18.19 14.78 17.07
CA ILE A 83 -16.80 15.05 16.70
C ILE A 83 -15.88 13.97 17.26
N ASP A 84 -15.93 13.70 18.56
CA ASP A 84 -15.12 12.66 19.21
C ASP A 84 -15.35 11.28 18.57
N GLY A 85 -16.60 10.96 18.27
CA GLY A 85 -16.97 9.73 17.58
C GLY A 85 -16.40 9.62 16.16
N VAL A 86 -16.26 10.73 15.42
CA VAL A 86 -15.60 10.74 14.10
C VAL A 86 -14.09 10.61 14.25
N LEU A 87 -13.46 11.38 15.14
CA LEU A 87 -12.02 11.34 15.40
C LEU A 87 -11.58 9.91 15.78
N GLU A 88 -12.36 9.23 16.63
CA GLU A 88 -12.04 7.85 17.01
C GLU A 88 -12.15 6.86 15.84
N ARG A 89 -13.17 7.01 14.97
CA ARG A 89 -13.27 6.21 13.75
C ARG A 89 -12.09 6.45 12.80
N VAL A 90 -11.62 7.69 12.70
CA VAL A 90 -10.44 8.04 11.91
C VAL A 90 -9.19 7.36 12.47
N ARG A 91 -8.97 7.40 13.80
CA ARG A 91 -7.84 6.69 14.45
C ARG A 91 -7.88 5.18 14.20
N VAL A 92 -9.06 4.56 14.34
CA VAL A 92 -9.24 3.12 14.07
C VAL A 92 -8.95 2.78 12.60
N ALA A 93 -9.40 3.63 11.67
CA ALA A 93 -9.14 3.45 10.24
C ALA A 93 -7.63 3.48 9.92
N ARG A 94 -6.88 4.41 10.52
CA ARG A 94 -5.41 4.49 10.40
C ARG A 94 -4.71 3.25 10.98
N GLY A 95 -5.14 2.79 12.17
CA GLY A 95 -4.54 1.64 12.85
C GLY A 95 -4.64 0.32 12.07
N ARG A 96 -5.69 0.17 11.26
CA ARG A 96 -5.88 -1.01 10.40
C ARG A 96 -5.05 -0.96 9.11
N GLY A 97 -4.67 0.23 8.63
CA GLY A 97 -3.84 0.42 7.43
C GLY A 97 -2.32 0.33 7.68
N GLY A 98 -1.86 0.57 8.92
CA GLY A 98 -0.43 0.61 9.28
C GLY A 98 0.18 -0.70 9.80
N GLY A 99 -0.62 -1.77 9.96
CA GLY A 99 -0.22 -3.06 10.55
C GLY A 99 0.66 -3.96 9.68
N GLY A 100 1.40 -3.41 8.72
CA GLY A 100 2.43 -4.11 7.95
C GLY A 100 3.67 -4.38 8.81
N GLN A 101 3.54 -5.29 9.78
CA GLN A 101 4.63 -5.75 10.62
C GLN A 101 5.76 -6.29 9.74
N ARG A 102 6.87 -5.54 9.70
CA ARG A 102 8.15 -5.98 9.15
C ARG A 102 8.59 -7.23 9.91
N ARG A 103 8.26 -8.41 9.40
CA ARG A 103 8.89 -9.67 9.82
C ARG A 103 10.34 -9.62 9.35
N ARG A 104 11.25 -9.48 10.31
CA ARG A 104 12.67 -9.80 10.16
C ARG A 104 12.84 -11.31 10.13
#